data_AF-A0A3P8SW75-F1
#
_entry.id   AF-A0A3P8SW75-F1
#
_cell.length_a   1.000
_cell.length_b   1.000
_cell.length_c   1.000
_cell.angle_alpha   90.00
_cell.angle_beta   90.00
_cell.angle_gamma   90.00
#
_symmetry.space_group_name_H-M   'P 1'
#
loop_
_entity.id
_entity.type
_entity.pdbx_description
1 polymer ?
#
loop_
_entity_poly.entity_id
_entity_poly.type
_entity_poly.pdbx_seq_one_letter_code
_entity_poly.pdbx_strand_id
1 'polypeptide(L)'
;MEDSKEAAQAVNSVCGKECAAKQTNETTGEVSSQKPTEEARYSRLKLFNKVMQESLNKFVEHASFNRFASTFRPLYEKNPQRMESIHKQFLEELQKTIQEDISRLIEEGHLELKLNELDKLEHAAKNNPDPAWRPTGVPEQDLCSFLMPYYQKQEAYMRLELKKIQAENAALAQKVQAGRDSVAQTEQRISAAVDEWKTSVTEFERLASSLCPADAFDV
;
A
#
# COMPACT_ATOMS: atom_id res chain seq x y z
N MET A 1 -6.41 34.88 -39.06
CA MET A 1 -6.35 33.63 -39.85
C MET A 1 -6.20 32.51 -38.83
N GLU A 2 -7.22 32.19 -38.02
CA GLU A 2 -8.59 31.78 -38.45
C GLU A 2 -8.45 30.66 -39.50
N ASP A 3 -8.95 29.44 -39.35
CA ASP A 3 -10.16 29.00 -38.65
C ASP A 3 -10.16 27.50 -38.32
N SER A 4 -11.01 27.19 -37.34
CA SER A 4 -11.63 25.92 -36.97
C SER A 4 -12.05 24.99 -38.12
N LYS A 5 -12.09 23.68 -37.83
CA LYS A 5 -13.22 22.83 -38.24
C LYS A 5 -13.38 21.58 -37.38
N GLU A 6 -14.50 21.53 -36.67
CA GLU A 6 -15.15 20.34 -36.10
C GLU A 6 -15.89 19.53 -37.18
N ALA A 7 -16.02 18.21 -36.94
CA ALA A 7 -17.20 17.35 -37.16
C ALA A 7 -16.82 15.91 -36.72
N ALA A 8 -17.37 15.34 -35.63
CA ALA A 8 -18.67 14.63 -35.55
C ALA A 8 -18.73 13.40 -36.52
N GLN A 9 -19.10 12.17 -36.17
CA GLN A 9 -19.79 11.55 -35.03
C GLN A 9 -19.84 10.01 -35.27
N ALA A 10 -20.31 9.27 -34.25
CA ALA A 10 -20.94 7.93 -34.26
C ALA A 10 -20.03 6.71 -33.98
N VAL A 11 -20.36 5.69 -33.18
CA VAL A 11 -21.34 5.37 -32.11
C VAL A 11 -21.26 3.83 -32.00
N ASN A 12 -21.02 3.26 -30.80
CA ASN A 12 -21.85 2.18 -30.24
C ASN A 12 -21.32 1.71 -28.88
N SER A 13 -22.01 2.18 -27.85
CA SER A 13 -22.00 1.67 -26.48
C SER A 13 -23.37 1.01 -26.27
N VAL A 14 -23.37 -0.27 -25.91
CA VAL A 14 -24.58 -0.96 -25.43
C VAL A 14 -24.25 -1.59 -24.08
N CYS A 15 -24.72 -0.93 -23.02
CA CYS A 15 -24.87 -1.48 -21.68
C CYS A 15 -26.35 -1.34 -21.34
N GLY A 16 -27.06 -2.47 -21.27
CA GLY A 16 -28.49 -2.53 -20.95
C GLY A 16 -28.73 -2.62 -19.45
N LYS A 17 -29.45 -1.63 -18.90
CA LYS A 17 -30.31 -1.74 -17.72
C LYS A 17 -31.54 -2.61 -18.09
N GLU A 18 -32.34 -3.22 -17.21
CA GLU A 18 -32.93 -2.69 -15.98
C GLU A 18 -33.71 -3.80 -15.20
N CYS A 19 -33.99 -3.53 -13.92
CA CYS A 19 -34.76 -4.34 -12.96
C CYS A 19 -36.26 -4.49 -13.27
N ALA A 20 -36.86 -5.60 -12.81
CA ALA A 20 -38.25 -5.65 -12.36
C ALA A 20 -38.45 -6.71 -11.25
N ALA A 21 -39.36 -6.44 -10.32
CA ALA A 21 -39.43 -7.04 -8.99
C ALA A 21 -40.65 -7.96 -8.75
N LYS A 22 -40.54 -8.76 -7.67
CA LYS A 22 -41.55 -9.37 -6.76
C LYS A 22 -42.23 -10.71 -7.13
N GLN A 23 -42.03 -11.71 -6.26
CA GLN A 23 -43.02 -12.40 -5.38
C GLN A 23 -42.32 -13.60 -4.68
N THR A 24 -42.04 -13.56 -3.38
CA THR A 24 -42.78 -14.21 -2.25
C THR A 24 -43.11 -15.69 -2.42
N ASN A 25 -42.43 -16.59 -1.69
CA ASN A 25 -42.99 -17.39 -0.59
C ASN A 25 -42.02 -18.46 -0.01
N GLU A 26 -42.09 -18.58 1.32
CA GLU A 26 -42.00 -19.80 2.18
C GLU A 26 -40.66 -20.60 2.25
N THR A 27 -39.87 -20.42 3.32
CA THR A 27 -39.84 -21.17 4.62
C THR A 27 -39.47 -22.65 4.54
N THR A 28 -38.24 -22.97 4.96
CA THR A 28 -37.81 -24.13 5.79
C THR A 28 -36.34 -23.84 6.11
N GLY A 29 -35.95 -23.44 7.32
CA GLY A 29 -35.99 -24.28 8.51
C GLY A 29 -34.63 -24.96 8.69
N GLU A 30 -33.56 -24.20 8.91
CA GLU A 30 -32.29 -24.77 9.39
C GLU A 30 -31.68 -23.85 10.45
N VAL A 31 -32.03 -24.15 11.71
CA VAL A 31 -31.41 -23.57 12.90
C VAL A 31 -29.99 -24.13 12.97
N SER A 32 -29.04 -23.44 12.33
CA SER A 32 -27.63 -23.67 12.59
C SER A 32 -27.33 -23.18 14.00
N SER A 33 -27.39 -24.11 14.94
CA SER A 33 -26.94 -23.92 16.31
C SER A 33 -25.43 -23.68 16.29
N GLN A 34 -25.04 -22.43 16.08
CA GLN A 34 -23.68 -22.01 16.36
C GLN A 34 -23.46 -22.12 17.87
N LYS A 35 -22.61 -23.08 18.25
CA LYS A 35 -21.98 -23.08 19.57
C LYS A 35 -21.40 -21.68 19.82
N PRO A 36 -21.51 -21.11 21.02
CA PRO A 36 -20.86 -19.84 21.31
C PRO A 36 -19.35 -20.06 21.19
N THR A 37 -18.76 -19.53 20.12
CA THR A 37 -17.31 -19.38 20.00
C THR A 37 -16.85 -18.67 21.26
N GLU A 38 -15.81 -19.18 21.92
CA GLU A 38 -15.27 -18.63 23.18
C GLU A 38 -14.83 -17.14 23.09
N GLU A 39 -14.90 -16.56 21.90
CA GLU A 39 -14.57 -15.18 21.50
C GLU A 39 -15.40 -14.11 22.20
N ALA A 40 -16.58 -14.43 22.72
CA ALA A 40 -17.40 -13.48 23.46
C ALA A 40 -16.95 -13.24 24.91
N ARG A 41 -15.91 -13.92 25.40
CA ARG A 41 -15.66 -13.97 26.85
C ARG A 41 -15.29 -12.63 27.47
N TYR A 42 -14.56 -11.71 26.81
CA TYR A 42 -14.27 -10.39 27.40
C TYR A 42 -13.98 -9.31 26.33
N SER A 43 -15.00 -8.52 25.95
CA SER A 43 -14.75 -7.25 25.25
C SER A 43 -14.06 -6.28 26.21
N ARG A 44 -12.93 -5.69 25.80
CA ARG A 44 -12.19 -4.72 26.63
C ARG A 44 -13.04 -3.54 27.05
N LEU A 45 -13.96 -3.09 26.18
CA LEU A 45 -14.91 -2.02 26.50
C LEU A 45 -15.87 -2.41 27.63
N LYS A 46 -16.41 -3.63 27.61
CA LYS A 46 -17.29 -4.12 28.68
C LYS A 46 -16.54 -4.21 30.01
N LEU A 47 -15.28 -4.65 29.99
CA LEU A 47 -14.43 -4.68 31.17
C LEU A 47 -14.16 -3.26 31.70
N PHE A 48 -13.82 -2.32 30.81
CA PHE A 48 -13.61 -0.92 31.16
C PHE A 48 -14.85 -0.33 31.83
N ASN A 49 -16.02 -0.44 31.19
CA ASN A 49 -17.28 0.08 31.74
C ASN A 49 -17.60 -0.52 33.11
N LYS A 50 -17.38 -1.83 33.28
CA LYS A 50 -17.59 -2.50 34.57
C LYS A 50 -16.65 -1.96 35.65
N VAL A 51 -15.36 -1.81 35.35
CA VAL A 51 -14.37 -1.29 36.31
C VAL A 51 -14.67 0.16 36.69
N MET A 52 -15.05 1.00 35.73
CA MET A 52 -15.41 2.39 35.98
C MET A 52 -16.66 2.51 36.85
N GLN A 53 -17.70 1.73 36.55
CA GLN A 53 -18.93 1.72 37.35
C GLN A 53 -18.68 1.23 38.78
N GLU A 54 -17.93 0.14 38.94
CA GLU A 54 -17.58 -0.40 40.25
C GLU A 54 -16.74 0.59 41.07
N SER A 55 -15.82 1.31 40.42
CA SER A 55 -14.99 2.32 41.07
C SER A 55 -15.83 3.52 41.55
N LEU A 56 -16.81 3.96 40.74
CA LEU A 56 -17.73 5.03 41.11
C LEU A 56 -18.64 4.62 42.28
N ASN A 57 -19.15 3.39 42.27
CA ASN A 57 -19.95 2.86 43.37
C ASN A 57 -19.15 2.86 44.68
N LYS A 58 -17.92 2.36 44.67
CA LYS A 58 -17.03 2.36 45.86
C LYS A 58 -16.72 3.77 46.34
N PHE A 59 -16.52 4.72 45.43
CA PHE A 59 -16.32 6.12 45.78
C PHE A 59 -17.55 6.71 46.49
N VAL A 60 -18.75 6.42 45.98
CA VAL A 60 -20.02 6.84 46.57
C VAL A 60 -20.23 6.24 47.97
N GLU A 61 -19.89 4.97 48.17
CA GLU A 61 -19.97 4.31 49.49
C GLU A 61 -19.12 5.02 50.56
N HIS A 62 -17.94 5.53 50.17
CA HIS A 62 -17.09 6.30 51.08
C HIS A 62 -17.70 7.65 51.47
N ALA A 63 -18.53 8.24 50.61
CA ALA A 63 -19.25 9.49 50.85
C ALA A 63 -20.56 9.31 51.65
N SER A 64 -20.61 8.31 52.55
CA SER A 64 -21.80 8.00 53.37
C SER A 64 -22.36 9.20 54.16
N PHE A 65 -23.69 9.21 54.34
CA PHE A 65 -24.39 10.24 55.10
C PHE A 65 -23.88 10.39 56.54
N ASN A 66 -23.51 9.30 57.20
CA ASN A 66 -23.00 9.35 58.57
C ASN A 66 -21.73 10.22 58.69
N ARG A 67 -20.78 10.07 57.75
CA ARG A 67 -19.58 10.92 57.71
C ARG A 67 -19.95 12.38 57.45
N PHE A 68 -20.86 12.62 56.52
CA PHE A 68 -21.35 13.96 56.20
C PHE A 68 -22.01 14.64 57.41
N ALA A 69 -22.98 13.99 58.05
CA ALA A 69 -23.68 14.48 59.23
C ALA A 69 -22.73 14.69 60.43
N SER A 70 -21.75 13.81 60.62
CA SER A 70 -20.75 13.95 61.70
C SER A 70 -19.86 15.20 61.53
N THR A 71 -19.60 15.62 60.29
CA THR A 71 -18.79 16.80 59.96
C THR A 71 -19.60 18.09 60.12
N PHE A 72 -20.91 18.04 59.84
CA PHE A 72 -21.83 19.18 59.91
C PHE A 72 -22.84 19.07 61.07
N ARG A 73 -22.39 18.58 62.25
CA ARG A 73 -23.26 18.35 63.43
C ARG A 73 -24.18 19.52 63.79
N PRO A 74 -23.70 20.78 63.90
CA PRO A 74 -24.57 21.90 64.32
C PRO A 74 -25.74 22.15 63.36
N LEU A 75 -25.58 21.81 62.09
CA LEU A 75 -26.62 21.94 61.07
C LEU A 75 -27.55 20.72 61.06
N TYR A 76 -27.00 19.53 61.27
CA TYR A 76 -27.78 18.30 61.39
C TYR A 76 -28.74 18.35 62.58
N GLU A 77 -28.28 18.80 63.75
CA GLU A 77 -29.11 18.93 64.96
C GLU A 77 -30.29 19.90 64.78
N LYS A 78 -30.13 20.93 63.94
CA LYS A 78 -31.20 21.90 63.65
C LYS A 78 -32.26 21.35 62.71
N ASN A 79 -31.87 20.58 61.69
CA ASN A 79 -32.82 20.02 60.73
C ASN A 79 -32.25 18.77 60.03
N PRO A 80 -32.45 17.58 60.62
CA PRO A 80 -31.95 16.32 60.06
C PRO A 80 -32.50 16.02 58.66
N GLN A 81 -33.79 16.27 58.44
CA GLN A 81 -34.46 15.96 57.17
C GLN A 81 -33.92 16.81 56.02
N ARG A 82 -33.68 18.11 56.24
CA ARG A 82 -33.06 18.96 55.21
C ARG A 82 -31.61 18.56 54.95
N MET A 83 -30.87 18.18 55.98
CA MET A 83 -29.48 17.73 55.81
C MET A 83 -29.39 16.45 54.98
N GLU A 84 -30.27 15.48 55.25
CA GLU A 84 -30.38 14.24 54.48
C GLU A 84 -30.77 14.50 53.02
N SER A 85 -31.73 15.41 52.79
CA SER A 85 -32.10 15.83 51.44
C SER A 85 -30.92 16.46 50.68
N ILE A 86 -30.13 17.32 51.34
CA ILE A 86 -28.98 17.99 50.72
C ILE A 86 -27.90 16.96 50.36
N HIS A 87 -27.58 16.04 51.27
CA HIS A 87 -26.59 14.99 51.02
C HIS A 87 -26.99 14.09 49.85
N LYS A 88 -28.26 13.68 49.81
CA LYS A 88 -28.79 12.88 48.70
C LYS A 88 -28.69 13.61 47.36
N GLN A 89 -29.11 14.87 47.30
CA GLN A 89 -29.01 15.69 46.08
C GLN A 89 -27.56 15.85 45.64
N PHE A 90 -26.66 16.19 46.56
CA PHE A 90 -25.23 16.30 46.28
C PHE A 90 -24.66 15.01 45.69
N LEU A 91 -25.01 13.85 46.24
CA LEU A 91 -24.49 12.57 45.79
C LEU A 91 -25.05 12.17 44.42
N GLU A 92 -26.34 12.41 44.19
CA GLU A 92 -27.00 12.18 42.89
C GLU A 92 -26.38 13.06 41.79
N GLU A 93 -26.20 14.36 42.06
CA GLU A 93 -25.55 15.29 41.13
C GLU A 93 -24.10 14.89 40.86
N LEU A 94 -23.32 14.58 41.91
CA LEU A 94 -21.93 14.17 41.77
C LEU A 94 -21.78 12.89 40.92
N GLN A 95 -22.60 11.88 41.21
CA GLN A 95 -22.57 10.62 40.47
C GLN A 95 -22.95 10.85 39.00
N LYS A 96 -24.00 11.64 38.75
CA LYS A 96 -24.47 11.98 37.41
C LYS A 96 -23.39 12.72 36.63
N THR A 97 -22.80 13.77 37.20
CA THR A 97 -21.76 14.57 36.53
C THR A 97 -20.53 13.72 36.21
N ILE A 98 -20.06 12.88 37.13
CA ILE A 98 -18.93 11.99 36.86
C ILE A 98 -19.27 11.01 35.73
N GLN A 99 -20.48 10.44 35.72
CA GLN A 99 -20.89 9.49 34.69
C GLN A 99 -21.04 10.15 33.31
N GLU A 100 -21.55 11.38 33.25
CA GLU A 100 -21.62 12.20 32.04
C GLU A 100 -20.23 12.55 31.52
N ASP A 101 -19.30 12.93 32.41
CA ASP A 101 -17.91 13.21 32.04
C ASP A 101 -17.18 11.96 31.53
N ILE A 102 -17.34 10.81 32.19
CA ILE A 102 -16.79 9.53 31.70
C ILE A 102 -17.34 9.20 30.30
N SER A 103 -18.66 9.33 30.10
CA SER A 103 -19.29 9.05 28.81
C SER A 103 -18.75 9.96 27.71
N ARG A 104 -18.60 11.25 28.02
CA ARG A 104 -18.00 12.23 27.12
C ARG A 104 -16.55 11.90 26.77
N LEU A 105 -15.74 11.51 27.75
CA LEU A 105 -14.34 11.09 27.51
C LEU A 105 -14.25 9.83 26.64
N ILE A 106 -15.19 8.89 26.80
CA ILE A 106 -15.28 7.69 25.95
C ILE A 106 -15.57 8.11 24.50
N GLU A 107 -16.53 9.02 24.30
CA GLU A 107 -16.94 9.53 22.98
C GLU A 107 -15.82 10.35 22.31
N GLU A 108 -15.30 11.37 23.00
CA GLU A 108 -14.22 12.23 22.52
C GLU A 108 -12.96 11.40 22.17
N GLY A 109 -12.60 10.47 23.05
CA GLY A 109 -11.46 9.57 22.87
C GLY A 109 -11.69 8.48 21.83
N HIS A 110 -12.92 8.34 21.29
CA HIS A 110 -13.33 7.24 20.43
C HIS A 110 -12.92 5.87 21.01
N LEU A 111 -13.08 5.72 22.32
CA LEU A 111 -12.48 4.62 23.07
C LEU A 111 -13.07 3.27 22.67
N GLU A 112 -14.37 3.24 22.36
CA GLU A 112 -15.04 2.05 21.84
C GLU A 112 -14.37 1.53 20.57
N LEU A 113 -14.12 2.41 19.58
CA LEU A 113 -13.43 2.03 18.35
C LEU A 113 -12.03 1.50 18.63
N LYS A 114 -11.25 2.21 19.45
CA LYS A 114 -9.86 1.82 19.76
C LYS A 114 -9.77 0.48 20.50
N LEU A 115 -10.64 0.24 21.48
CA LEU A 115 -10.65 -1.01 22.23
C LEU A 115 -11.14 -2.18 21.37
N ASN A 116 -12.14 -1.95 20.51
CA ASN A 116 -12.61 -2.97 19.57
C ASN A 116 -11.53 -3.31 18.52
N GLU A 117 -10.81 -2.32 17.99
CA GLU A 117 -9.67 -2.58 17.09
C GLU A 117 -8.55 -3.32 17.81
N LEU A 118 -8.28 -3.01 19.08
CA LEU A 118 -7.29 -3.74 19.87
C LEU A 118 -7.69 -5.21 20.07
N ASP A 119 -8.97 -5.49 20.35
CA ASP A 119 -9.51 -6.85 20.44
C ASP A 119 -9.29 -7.62 19.11
N LYS A 120 -9.50 -6.97 17.95
CA LYS A 120 -9.23 -7.56 16.62
C LYS A 120 -7.74 -7.83 16.39
N LEU A 121 -6.87 -6.87 16.73
CA LEU A 121 -5.42 -7.00 16.57
C LEU A 121 -4.85 -8.13 17.43
N GLU A 122 -5.30 -8.26 18.68
CA GLU A 122 -4.92 -9.39 19.55
C GLU A 122 -5.36 -10.72 18.94
N HIS A 123 -6.60 -10.80 18.44
CA HIS A 123 -7.09 -12.02 17.81
C HIS A 123 -6.26 -12.40 16.57
N ALA A 124 -5.96 -11.43 15.70
CA ALA A 124 -5.14 -11.64 14.51
C ALA A 124 -3.70 -12.10 14.86
N ALA A 125 -3.15 -11.63 15.97
CA ALA A 125 -1.80 -11.97 16.42
C ALA A 125 -1.72 -13.24 17.29
N LYS A 126 -2.86 -13.81 17.72
CA LYS A 126 -2.92 -14.89 18.74
C LYS A 126 -2.08 -16.12 18.42
N ASN A 127 -1.92 -16.44 17.14
CA ASN A 127 -1.18 -17.62 16.68
C ASN A 127 0.27 -17.33 16.30
N ASN A 128 0.75 -16.10 16.47
CA ASN A 128 2.12 -15.74 16.18
C ASN A 128 2.99 -15.98 17.44
N PRO A 129 3.90 -16.97 17.43
CA PRO A 129 4.74 -17.28 18.59
C PRO A 129 5.89 -16.27 18.76
N ASP A 130 6.20 -15.49 17.74
CA ASP A 130 7.34 -14.58 17.75
C ASP A 130 7.03 -13.32 18.57
N PRO A 131 8.02 -12.77 19.29
CA PRO A 131 7.86 -11.50 19.97
C PRO A 131 7.51 -10.41 18.96
N ALA A 132 6.41 -9.71 19.21
CA ALA A 132 6.00 -8.60 18.37
C ALA A 132 7.08 -7.50 18.35
N TRP A 133 7.32 -6.92 17.17
CA TRP A 133 8.28 -5.83 16.99
C TRP A 133 7.97 -4.65 17.94
N ARG A 134 9.03 -4.00 18.43
CA ARG A 134 8.95 -2.80 19.26
C ARG A 134 9.93 -1.77 18.68
N PRO A 135 9.58 -0.47 18.67
CA PRO A 135 10.50 0.58 18.28
C PRO A 135 11.79 0.47 19.07
N THR A 136 12.92 0.49 18.38
CA THR A 136 14.25 0.42 18.98
C THR A 136 14.62 1.74 19.66
N GLY A 137 13.93 2.83 19.30
CA GLY A 137 14.26 4.20 19.72
C GLY A 137 15.28 4.86 18.79
N VAL A 138 15.74 4.15 17.74
CA VAL A 138 16.60 4.68 16.69
C VAL A 138 15.76 4.83 15.42
N PRO A 139 15.34 6.06 15.05
CA PRO A 139 14.42 6.29 13.94
C PRO A 139 14.86 5.70 12.61
N GLU A 140 16.17 5.76 12.32
CA GLU A 140 16.74 5.23 11.08
C GLU A 140 16.51 3.72 10.97
N GLN A 141 16.73 2.98 12.06
CA GLN A 141 16.54 1.53 12.10
C GLN A 141 15.06 1.15 12.04
N ASP A 142 14.21 1.87 12.76
CA ASP A 142 12.77 1.61 12.78
C ASP A 142 12.14 1.87 11.40
N LEU A 143 12.58 2.93 10.71
CA LEU A 143 12.13 3.29 9.37
C LEU A 143 12.60 2.31 8.29
N CYS A 144 13.80 1.73 8.42
CA CYS A 144 14.31 0.75 7.46
C CYS A 144 13.35 -0.42 7.26
N SER A 145 12.72 -0.92 8.32
CA SER A 145 11.75 -2.03 8.25
C SER A 145 10.53 -1.69 7.37
N PHE A 146 10.05 -0.45 7.45
CA PHE A 146 8.92 0.05 6.68
C PHE A 146 9.29 0.30 5.20
N LEU A 147 10.50 0.81 4.94
CA LEU A 147 10.93 1.13 3.58
C LEU A 147 11.39 -0.09 2.77
N MET A 148 11.83 -1.16 3.44
CA MET A 148 12.43 -2.33 2.79
C MET A 148 11.56 -2.93 1.66
N PRO A 149 10.23 -3.13 1.82
CA PRO A 149 9.40 -3.69 0.76
C PRO A 149 9.35 -2.82 -0.50
N TYR A 150 9.41 -1.49 -0.35
CA TYR A 150 9.41 -0.56 -1.48
C TYR A 150 10.73 -0.64 -2.25
N TYR A 151 11.86 -0.67 -1.54
CA TYR A 151 13.17 -0.80 -2.17
C TYR A 151 13.35 -2.16 -2.85
N GLN A 152 12.85 -3.24 -2.25
CA GLN A 152 12.84 -4.57 -2.88
C GLN A 152 12.04 -4.57 -4.18
N LYS A 153 10.86 -3.92 -4.20
CA LYS A 153 10.05 -3.78 -5.42
C LYS A 153 10.78 -2.98 -6.50
N GLN A 154 11.43 -1.88 -6.13
CA GLN A 154 12.19 -1.05 -7.05
C GLN A 154 13.40 -1.81 -7.61
N GLU A 155 14.15 -2.51 -6.76
CA GLU A 155 15.29 -3.32 -7.17
C GLU A 155 14.88 -4.42 -8.15
N ALA A 156 13.77 -5.12 -7.87
CA ALA A 156 13.22 -6.13 -8.76
C ALA A 156 12.85 -5.56 -10.13
N TYR A 157 12.21 -4.39 -10.17
CA TYR A 157 11.88 -3.69 -11.41
C TYR A 157 13.14 -3.31 -12.20
N MET A 158 14.11 -2.67 -11.56
CA MET A 158 15.35 -2.24 -12.23
C MET A 158 16.16 -3.43 -12.76
N ARG A 159 16.20 -4.56 -12.04
CA ARG A 159 16.83 -5.79 -12.52
C ARG A 159 16.17 -6.31 -13.78
N LEU A 160 14.84 -6.22 -13.90
CA LEU A 160 14.13 -6.65 -15.09
C LEU A 160 14.47 -5.78 -16.30
N GLU A 161 14.44 -4.45 -16.14
CA GLU A 161 14.77 -3.53 -17.23
C GLU A 161 16.24 -3.63 -17.65
N LEU A 162 17.15 -3.80 -16.70
CA LEU A 162 18.57 -3.99 -17.00
C LEU A 162 18.78 -5.23 -17.87
N LYS A 163 18.13 -6.35 -17.53
CA LYS A 163 18.21 -7.59 -18.33
C LYS A 163 17.69 -7.39 -19.75
N LYS A 164 16.59 -6.65 -19.91
CA LYS A 164 16.02 -6.33 -21.22
C LYS A 164 17.00 -5.54 -22.07
N ILE A 165 17.56 -4.47 -21.53
CA ILE A 165 18.54 -3.62 -22.23
C ILE A 165 19.79 -4.42 -22.58
N GLN A 166 20.29 -5.26 -21.67
CA GLN A 166 21.46 -6.10 -21.93
C GLN A 166 21.22 -7.09 -23.07
N ALA A 167 20.05 -7.73 -23.11
CA ALA A 167 19.69 -8.65 -24.19
C ALA A 167 19.58 -7.93 -25.55
N GLU A 168 18.95 -6.76 -25.58
CA GLU A 168 18.84 -5.95 -26.79
C GLU A 168 20.21 -5.48 -27.28
N ASN A 169 21.06 -4.97 -26.38
CA ASN A 169 22.42 -4.55 -26.72
C ASN A 169 23.27 -5.71 -27.23
N ALA A 170 23.14 -6.92 -26.66
CA ALA A 170 23.85 -8.09 -27.15
C ALA A 170 23.41 -8.46 -28.58
N ALA A 171 22.11 -8.42 -28.86
CA ALA A 171 21.57 -8.67 -30.20
C ALA A 171 22.03 -7.61 -31.21
N LEU A 172 22.04 -6.33 -30.81
CA LEU A 172 22.54 -5.23 -31.65
C LEU A 172 24.04 -5.36 -31.91
N ALA A 173 24.84 -5.70 -30.90
CA ALA A 173 26.28 -5.92 -31.04
C ALA A 173 26.59 -7.05 -32.04
N GLN A 174 25.84 -8.15 -31.98
CA GLN A 174 25.95 -9.25 -32.96
C GLN A 174 25.64 -8.77 -34.39
N LYS A 175 24.58 -7.99 -34.58
CA LYS A 175 24.23 -7.42 -35.90
C LYS A 175 25.31 -6.49 -36.43
N VAL A 176 25.88 -5.63 -35.57
CA VAL A 176 26.98 -4.74 -35.94
C VAL A 176 28.21 -5.54 -36.35
N GLN A 177 28.56 -6.58 -35.61
CA GLN A 177 29.71 -7.42 -35.94
C GLN A 177 29.51 -8.12 -37.30
N ALA A 178 28.37 -8.77 -37.51
CA ALA A 178 28.04 -9.39 -38.79
C ALA A 178 28.05 -8.38 -39.96
N GLY A 179 27.58 -7.15 -39.71
CA GLY A 179 27.66 -6.06 -40.69
C GLY A 179 29.11 -5.68 -41.02
N ARG A 180 29.98 -5.55 -40.01
CA ARG A 180 31.42 -5.26 -40.20
C ARG A 180 32.12 -6.36 -40.98
N ASP A 181 31.84 -7.62 -40.69
CA ASP A 181 32.43 -8.76 -41.37
C ASP A 181 32.02 -8.79 -42.87
N SER A 182 30.77 -8.47 -43.17
CA SER A 182 30.26 -8.34 -44.55
C SER A 182 30.94 -7.20 -45.32
N VAL A 183 31.13 -6.04 -44.68
CA VAL A 183 31.85 -4.91 -45.27
C VAL A 183 33.29 -5.29 -45.57
N ALA A 184 34.00 -5.87 -44.60
CA ALA A 184 35.39 -6.31 -44.78
C ALA A 184 35.54 -7.34 -45.92
N GLN A 185 34.61 -8.30 -46.02
CA GLN A 185 34.60 -9.26 -47.12
C GLN A 185 34.38 -8.57 -48.48
N THR A 186 33.49 -7.58 -48.53
CA THR A 186 33.22 -6.83 -49.76
C THR A 186 34.42 -5.99 -50.18
N GLU A 187 35.08 -5.33 -49.23
CA GLU A 187 36.32 -4.57 -49.46
C GLU A 187 37.45 -5.46 -50.01
N GLN A 188 37.60 -6.68 -49.48
CA GLN A 188 38.57 -7.65 -50.00
C GLN A 188 38.25 -8.06 -51.45
N ARG A 189 36.98 -8.33 -51.77
CA ARG A 189 36.57 -8.68 -53.15
C ARG A 189 36.83 -7.52 -54.12
N ILE A 190 36.51 -6.29 -53.73
CA ILE A 190 36.78 -5.10 -54.54
C ILE A 190 38.29 -4.97 -54.78
N SER A 191 39.10 -5.11 -53.72
CA SER A 191 40.57 -5.02 -53.84
C SER A 191 41.14 -6.07 -54.79
N ALA A 192 40.69 -7.33 -54.67
CA ALA A 192 41.10 -8.41 -55.56
C ALA A 192 40.71 -8.14 -57.03
N ALA A 193 39.48 -7.69 -57.29
CA ALA A 193 39.03 -7.34 -58.63
C ALA A 193 39.81 -6.15 -59.23
N VAL A 194 40.14 -5.16 -58.40
CA VAL A 194 40.97 -4.02 -58.79
C VAL A 194 42.38 -4.48 -59.17
N ASP A 195 42.98 -5.37 -58.38
CA ASP A 195 44.32 -5.89 -58.68
C ASP A 195 44.33 -6.79 -59.92
N GLU A 196 43.32 -7.64 -60.11
CA GLU A 196 43.13 -8.42 -61.33
C GLU A 196 43.03 -7.50 -62.56
N TRP A 197 42.20 -6.44 -62.47
CA TRP A 197 42.07 -5.47 -63.55
C TRP A 197 43.41 -4.76 -63.87
N LYS A 198 44.16 -4.34 -62.85
CA LYS A 198 45.52 -3.78 -63.05
C LYS A 198 46.43 -4.75 -63.79
N THR A 199 46.44 -6.03 -63.40
CA THR A 199 47.28 -7.05 -64.07
C THR A 199 46.88 -7.19 -65.54
N SER A 200 45.60 -7.30 -65.84
CA SER A 200 45.09 -7.38 -67.22
C SER A 200 45.48 -6.16 -68.06
N VAL A 201 45.38 -4.95 -67.50
CA VAL A 201 45.82 -3.71 -68.18
C VAL A 201 47.32 -3.75 -68.47
N THR A 202 48.15 -4.12 -67.50
CA THR A 202 49.61 -4.21 -67.71
C THR A 202 49.99 -5.28 -68.75
N GLU A 203 49.28 -6.40 -68.80
CA GLU A 203 49.47 -7.42 -69.83
C GLU A 203 49.08 -6.92 -71.21
N PHE A 204 47.97 -6.20 -71.32
CA PHE A 204 47.52 -5.57 -72.55
C PHE A 204 48.53 -4.53 -73.05
N GLU A 205 49.02 -3.65 -72.18
CA GLU A 205 50.06 -2.67 -72.51
C GLU A 205 51.35 -3.35 -73.01
N ARG A 206 51.75 -4.46 -72.39
CA ARG A 206 52.90 -5.26 -72.83
C ARG A 206 52.67 -5.85 -74.23
N LEU A 207 51.49 -6.41 -74.48
CA LEU A 207 51.12 -6.96 -75.80
C LEU A 207 51.09 -5.87 -76.87
N ALA A 208 50.45 -4.73 -76.58
CA ALA A 208 50.39 -3.58 -77.48
C ALA A 208 51.79 -3.08 -77.84
N SER A 209 52.68 -2.96 -76.86
CA SER A 209 54.08 -2.55 -77.07
C SER A 209 54.86 -3.55 -77.94
N SER A 210 54.54 -4.85 -77.88
CA SER A 210 55.19 -5.88 -78.73
C SER A 210 54.70 -5.89 -80.18
N LEU A 211 53.52 -5.32 -80.44
CA LEU A 211 52.91 -5.22 -81.76
C LEU A 211 53.25 -3.90 -82.48
N CYS A 212 53.82 -2.93 -81.77
CA CYS A 212 54.39 -1.73 -82.36
C CYS A 212 55.88 -1.97 -82.69
N PRO A 213 56.29 -2.06 -83.96
CA PRO A 213 57.69 -2.19 -84.30
C PRO A 213 58.43 -0.89 -83.96
N ALA A 214 59.35 -0.96 -83.00
CA ALA A 214 60.43 0.02 -82.87
C ALA A 214 61.44 -0.26 -83.98
N ASP A 215 61.17 0.27 -85.18
CA ASP A 215 62.10 0.64 -86.26
C ASP A 215 61.38 0.61 -87.62
N ALA A 216 60.73 1.72 -87.98
CA ALA A 216 60.33 2.00 -89.36
C ALA A 216 60.11 3.51 -89.61
N PHE A 217 61.00 4.37 -89.12
CA PHE A 217 61.18 5.72 -89.67
C PHE A 217 62.64 6.15 -89.50
N ASP A 218 63.46 5.76 -90.47
CA ASP A 218 64.75 6.40 -90.71
C ASP A 218 64.92 6.58 -92.23
N VAL A 219 64.29 7.63 -92.77
CA VAL A 219 64.62 8.39 -94.00
C VAL A 219 64.04 9.79 -93.88
#